data_AF-G9ZNF5-F1
#
_entry.id   AF-G9ZNF5-F1
#
_cell.length_a   1.000
_cell.length_b   1.000
_cell.length_c   1.000
_cell.angle_alpha   90.00
_cell.angle_beta   90.00
_cell.angle_gamma   90.00
#
_symmetry.space_group_name_H-M   'P 1'
#
loop_
_entity.id
_entity.type
_entity.pdbx_description
1 polymer ?
#
loop_
_entity_poly.entity_id
_entity_poly.type
_entity_poly.pdbx_seq_one_letter_code
_entity_poly.pdbx_strand_id
1 'polypeptide(L)'
;MLTVNFAFSGTELIGVTAGEAKDPAKNIPKAIHTTLFRLIIFFIGSITVMAALIPWQKAGVNQSPFVLVFDSIGLPFAGDLMNFVVLTAILSAANSGLYASTRMLWSLAHEGMIPLKYAKTNSRGVPMIALSLSMLGGILALVSSVVAASTVYLVLVSISGLAVVIVWMAIAYSEINFRKAWLKASHTTEELTFKTPWYPLIPWAAFILSLLSCVLIVFDPTQRPALFYMIPFLILCYVVYYVKIKVHPTKNRSDK
;
A
#
# COMPACT_ATOMS: atom_id res chain seq x y z
N MET A 1 -6.83 13.90 -3.68
CA MET A 1 -5.96 13.52 -2.54
C MET A 1 -5.52 12.05 -2.61
N LEU A 2 -6.40 11.15 -3.03
CA LEU A 2 -6.10 9.71 -3.11
C LEU A 2 -4.91 9.36 -4.01
N THR A 3 -4.70 10.08 -5.11
CA THR A 3 -3.57 9.84 -6.03
C THR A 3 -2.20 10.02 -5.34
N VAL A 4 -2.09 11.00 -4.44
CA VAL A 4 -0.85 11.24 -3.69
C VAL A 4 -0.64 10.14 -2.65
N ASN A 5 -1.69 9.76 -1.90
CA ASN A 5 -1.61 8.64 -0.96
C ASN A 5 -1.24 7.34 -1.68
N PHE A 6 -1.84 7.09 -2.85
CA PHE A 6 -1.53 5.93 -3.68
C PHE A 6 -0.05 5.89 -4.12
N ALA A 7 0.57 7.04 -4.40
CA ALA A 7 1.99 7.11 -4.75
C ALA A 7 2.93 6.63 -3.62
N PHE A 8 2.47 6.65 -2.37
CA PHE A 8 3.22 6.13 -1.21
C PHE A 8 2.75 4.74 -0.75
N SER A 9 1.72 4.17 -1.40
CA SER A 9 1.31 2.78 -1.17
C SER A 9 2.44 1.83 -1.51
N GLY A 10 2.56 0.75 -0.74
CA GLY A 10 3.62 -0.24 -0.88
C GLY A 10 4.79 -0.04 0.08
N THR A 11 4.83 1.05 0.85
CA THR A 11 5.77 1.18 1.98
C THR A 11 5.51 0.12 3.06
N GLU A 12 4.24 -0.27 3.22
CA GLU A 12 3.79 -1.39 4.06
C GLU A 12 4.32 -2.76 3.60
N LEU A 13 4.80 -2.89 2.36
CA LEU A 13 5.36 -4.14 1.84
C LEU A 13 6.59 -4.60 2.62
N ILE A 14 7.33 -3.68 3.22
CA ILE A 14 8.44 -4.00 4.14
C ILE A 14 7.93 -4.86 5.31
N GLY A 15 6.73 -4.55 5.83
CA GLY A 15 6.09 -5.34 6.88
C GLY A 15 5.59 -6.69 6.39
N VAL A 16 4.92 -6.73 5.23
CA VAL A 16 4.42 -7.98 4.63
C VAL A 16 5.56 -8.96 4.31
N THR A 17 6.71 -8.44 3.89
CA THR A 17 7.90 -9.25 3.57
C THR A 17 8.78 -9.55 4.78
N ALA A 18 8.47 -9.00 5.96
CA ALA A 18 9.32 -9.17 7.14
C ALA A 18 9.48 -10.63 7.56
N GLY A 19 8.43 -11.44 7.41
CA GLY A 19 8.48 -12.88 7.71
C GLY A 19 9.33 -13.71 6.75
N GLU A 20 9.67 -13.17 5.58
CA GLU A 20 10.48 -13.85 4.55
C GLU A 20 11.85 -13.20 4.39
N ALA A 21 12.12 -12.11 5.09
CA ALA A 21 13.40 -11.43 5.06
C ALA A 21 14.48 -12.27 5.75
N LYS A 22 15.66 -12.37 5.13
CA LYS A 22 16.84 -12.91 5.81
C LYS A 22 17.21 -11.96 6.96
N ASP A 23 17.44 -12.48 8.16
CA ASP A 23 17.77 -11.68 9.35
C ASP A 23 16.86 -10.43 9.52
N PRO A 24 15.55 -10.63 9.80
CA PRO A 24 14.58 -9.53 9.88
C PRO A 24 14.96 -8.48 10.92
N ALA A 25 15.59 -8.90 12.01
CA ALA A 25 15.94 -8.03 13.12
C ALA A 25 16.90 -6.90 12.70
N LYS A 26 17.80 -7.19 11.77
CA LYS A 26 18.75 -6.20 11.24
C LYS A 26 18.25 -5.54 9.95
N ASN A 27 17.69 -6.34 9.04
CA ASN A 27 17.39 -5.88 7.69
C ASN A 27 16.11 -5.04 7.61
N ILE A 28 15.11 -5.28 8.45
CA ILE A 28 13.87 -4.49 8.45
C ILE A 28 14.11 -3.06 8.92
N PRO A 29 14.77 -2.80 10.07
CA PRO A 29 15.11 -1.42 10.46
C PRO A 29 15.93 -0.69 9.40
N LYS A 30 16.94 -1.37 8.82
CA LYS A 30 17.77 -0.78 7.77
C LYS A 30 16.97 -0.42 6.52
N ALA A 31 16.05 -1.30 6.10
CA ALA A 31 15.17 -1.04 4.96
C ALA A 31 14.27 0.16 5.22
N ILE A 32 13.66 0.28 6.40
CA ILE A 32 12.82 1.42 6.79
C ILE A 32 13.61 2.73 6.66
N HIS A 33 14.76 2.83 7.30
CA HIS A 33 15.57 4.05 7.26
C HIS A 33 16.05 4.41 5.85
N THR A 34 16.48 3.41 5.08
CA THR A 34 16.95 3.63 3.71
C THR A 34 15.81 4.10 2.80
N THR A 35 14.63 3.49 2.92
CA THR A 35 13.44 3.87 2.15
C THR A 35 13.00 5.29 2.49
N LEU A 36 12.90 5.64 3.78
CA LEU A 36 12.52 7.00 4.20
C LEU A 36 13.51 8.05 3.70
N PHE A 37 14.82 7.81 3.84
CA PHE A 37 15.85 8.72 3.35
C PHE A 37 15.77 8.92 1.83
N ARG A 38 15.61 7.83 1.08
CA ARG A 38 15.44 7.87 -0.37
C ARG A 38 14.16 8.60 -0.79
N LEU A 39 13.05 8.39 -0.08
CA LEU A 39 11.81 9.13 -0.33
C LEU A 39 12.02 10.62 -0.12
N ILE A 40 12.61 11.04 1.01
CA ILE A 40 12.88 12.47 1.27
C ILE A 40 13.73 13.07 0.15
N ILE A 41 14.85 12.45 -0.19
CA ILE A 41 15.78 13.02 -1.18
C ILE A 41 15.20 12.99 -2.59
N PHE A 42 14.77 11.82 -3.07
CA PHE A 42 14.37 11.67 -4.46
C PHE A 42 12.98 12.22 -4.72
N PHE A 43 12.02 12.06 -3.79
CA PHE A 43 10.66 12.56 -3.99
C PHE A 43 10.58 14.07 -3.78
N ILE A 44 11.00 14.57 -2.61
CA ILE A 44 10.91 16.01 -2.34
C ILE A 44 11.87 16.76 -3.26
N GLY A 45 13.11 16.27 -3.41
CA GLY A 45 14.10 16.89 -4.30
C GLY A 45 13.62 16.97 -5.74
N SER A 46 13.05 15.89 -6.30
CA SER A 46 12.53 15.94 -7.67
C SER A 46 11.33 16.86 -7.81
N ILE A 47 10.38 16.85 -6.87
CA ILE A 47 9.22 17.75 -6.91
C ILE A 47 9.65 19.21 -6.80
N THR A 48 10.61 19.54 -5.94
CA THR A 48 11.14 20.90 -5.82
C THR A 48 11.77 21.35 -7.13
N VAL A 49 12.58 20.50 -7.77
CA VAL A 49 13.18 20.80 -9.08
C VAL A 49 12.10 20.97 -10.15
N MET A 50 11.12 20.07 -10.22
CA MET A 50 10.02 20.15 -11.19
C MET A 50 9.17 21.41 -10.98
N ALA A 51 8.84 21.77 -9.74
CA ALA A 51 8.06 22.97 -9.43
C ALA A 51 8.83 24.26 -9.76
N ALA A 52 10.17 24.24 -9.72
CA ALA A 52 11.00 25.36 -10.13
C ALA A 52 11.11 25.50 -11.66
N LEU A 53 11.07 24.38 -12.39
CA LEU A 53 11.26 24.36 -13.85
C LEU A 53 9.95 24.46 -14.65
N ILE A 54 8.87 23.85 -14.16
CA ILE A 54 7.57 23.82 -14.82
C ILE A 54 6.58 24.67 -14.04
N PRO A 55 6.04 25.75 -14.63
CA PRO A 55 4.93 26.48 -14.02
C PRO A 55 3.78 25.51 -13.72
N TRP A 56 3.27 25.50 -12.49
CA TRP A 56 2.24 24.55 -12.04
C TRP A 56 0.98 24.54 -12.93
N GLN A 57 0.71 25.63 -13.65
CA GLN A 57 -0.37 25.77 -14.61
C GLN A 57 -0.15 24.97 -15.92
N LYS A 58 1.10 24.69 -16.29
CA LYS A 58 1.49 23.91 -17.48
C LYS A 58 1.86 22.46 -17.17
N ALA A 59 1.88 22.08 -15.89
CA ALA A 59 2.05 20.69 -15.46
C ALA A 59 0.78 19.89 -15.77
N GLY A 60 0.61 19.49 -17.03
CA GLY A 60 -0.48 18.63 -17.48
C GLY A 60 -0.27 17.17 -17.11
N VAL A 61 -1.35 16.39 -17.10
CA VAL A 61 -1.35 14.94 -16.81
C VAL A 61 -1.05 14.06 -18.02
N ASN A 62 -0.93 14.65 -19.23
CA ASN A 62 -0.82 13.88 -20.47
C ASN A 62 0.58 13.28 -20.72
N GLN A 63 1.62 13.82 -20.08
CA GLN A 63 2.98 13.28 -20.17
C GLN A 63 3.70 13.43 -18.84
N SER A 64 4.68 12.55 -18.58
CA SER A 64 5.48 12.60 -17.36
C SER A 64 6.18 13.97 -17.25
N PRO A 65 6.04 14.68 -16.12
CA PRO A 65 6.71 15.97 -15.93
C PRO A 65 8.23 15.87 -16.08
N PHE A 66 8.83 14.72 -15.74
CA PHE A 66 10.25 14.48 -15.97
C PHE A 66 10.60 14.45 -17.46
N VAL A 67 9.79 13.79 -18.27
CA VAL A 67 9.96 13.72 -19.73
C VAL A 67 9.80 15.11 -20.32
N LEU A 68 8.77 15.86 -19.88
CA LEU A 68 8.55 17.25 -20.28
C LEU A 68 9.77 18.14 -19.99
N VAL A 69 10.39 18.01 -18.81
CA VAL A 69 11.63 18.75 -18.49
C VAL A 69 12.75 18.37 -19.45
N PHE A 70 13.03 17.07 -19.64
CA PHE A 70 14.12 16.64 -20.52
C PHE A 70 13.91 17.03 -21.98
N ASP A 71 12.67 17.00 -22.47
CA ASP A 71 12.32 17.46 -23.82
C ASP A 71 12.49 18.97 -23.95
N SER A 72 12.11 19.75 -22.93
CA SER A 72 12.28 21.21 -22.93
C SER A 72 13.73 21.69 -22.87
N ILE A 73 14.66 20.85 -22.37
CA ILE A 73 16.10 21.14 -22.35
C ILE A 73 16.71 20.99 -23.77
N GLY A 74 16.00 20.34 -24.71
CA GLY A 74 16.40 20.23 -26.10
C GLY A 74 17.48 19.16 -26.36
N LEU A 75 17.69 18.24 -25.41
CA LEU A 75 18.59 17.09 -25.60
C LEU A 75 17.88 15.99 -26.40
N PRO A 76 18.34 15.66 -27.62
CA PRO A 76 17.75 14.56 -28.38
C PRO A 76 17.88 13.24 -27.60
N PHE A 77 16.86 12.39 -27.68
CA PHE A 77 16.72 11.10 -26.98
C PHE A 77 16.57 11.13 -25.44
N ALA A 78 16.69 12.31 -24.79
CA ALA A 78 16.58 12.38 -23.34
C ALA A 78 15.16 12.03 -22.81
N GLY A 79 14.12 12.47 -23.50
CA GLY A 79 12.73 12.11 -23.21
C GLY A 79 12.47 10.60 -23.35
N ASP A 80 12.97 9.98 -24.42
CA ASP A 80 12.80 8.54 -24.69
C ASP A 80 13.52 7.68 -23.63
N LEU A 81 14.74 8.06 -23.25
CA LEU A 81 15.46 7.41 -22.17
C LEU A 81 14.70 7.53 -20.85
N MET A 82 14.14 8.71 -20.55
CA MET A 82 13.35 8.90 -19.33
C MET A 82 12.05 8.09 -19.36
N ASN A 83 11.37 8.00 -20.51
CA ASN A 83 10.23 7.11 -20.69
C ASN A 83 10.60 5.65 -20.43
N PHE A 84 11.72 5.17 -20.97
CA PHE A 84 12.22 3.82 -20.71
C PHE A 84 12.45 3.55 -19.20
N VAL A 85 13.05 4.51 -18.49
CA VAL A 85 13.27 4.44 -17.04
C VAL A 85 11.93 4.39 -16.29
N VAL A 86 10.98 5.26 -16.64
CA VAL A 86 9.65 5.32 -16.02
C VAL A 86 8.88 4.01 -16.24
N LEU A 87 8.87 3.48 -17.47
CA LEU A 87 8.20 2.21 -17.78
C LEU A 87 8.81 1.05 -17.01
N THR A 88 10.14 0.98 -16.92
CA THR A 88 10.83 -0.06 -16.13
C THR A 88 10.49 0.06 -14.64
N ALA A 89 10.42 1.29 -14.10
CA ALA A 89 10.03 1.52 -12.71
C ALA A 89 8.58 1.10 -12.44
N ILE A 90 7.65 1.43 -13.33
CA ILE A 90 6.23 1.04 -13.22
C ILE A 90 6.08 -0.48 -13.28
N LEU A 91 6.80 -1.17 -14.18
CA LEU A 91 6.80 -2.64 -14.25
C LEU A 91 7.31 -3.27 -12.94
N SER A 92 8.37 -2.72 -12.36
CA SER A 92 8.90 -3.17 -11.06
C SER A 92 7.90 -2.97 -9.92
N ALA A 93 7.22 -1.81 -9.90
CA ALA A 93 6.18 -1.52 -8.91
C ALA A 93 4.97 -2.46 -9.07
N ALA A 94 4.54 -2.72 -10.31
CA ALA A 94 3.46 -3.66 -10.62
C ALA A 94 3.77 -5.08 -10.14
N ASN A 95 5.01 -5.57 -10.36
CA ASN A 95 5.45 -6.87 -9.86
C ASN A 95 5.40 -6.94 -8.32
N SER A 96 5.83 -5.87 -7.65
CA SER A 96 5.79 -5.79 -6.18
C SER A 96 4.36 -5.77 -5.65
N GLY A 97 3.44 -5.07 -6.32
CA GLY A 97 2.01 -5.07 -5.97
C GLY A 97 1.34 -6.43 -6.20
N LEU A 98 1.69 -7.12 -7.28
CA LEU A 98 1.20 -8.48 -7.53
C LEU A 98 1.72 -9.47 -6.47
N TYR A 99 2.98 -9.34 -6.09
CA TYR A 99 3.56 -10.12 -5.00
C TYR A 99 2.83 -9.86 -3.67
N ALA A 100 2.62 -8.58 -3.31
CA ALA A 100 1.94 -8.19 -2.09
C ALA A 100 0.51 -8.76 -2.01
N SER A 101 -0.29 -8.58 -3.06
CA SER A 101 -1.66 -9.10 -3.13
C SER A 101 -1.71 -10.63 -2.97
N THR A 102 -0.82 -11.33 -3.67
CA THR A 102 -0.69 -12.78 -3.60
C THR A 102 -0.38 -13.26 -2.18
N ARG A 103 0.56 -12.61 -1.48
CA ARG A 103 0.92 -12.95 -0.10
C ARG A 103 -0.16 -12.59 0.91
N MET A 104 -0.89 -11.50 0.72
CA MET A 104 -2.04 -11.15 1.57
C MET A 104 -3.14 -12.22 1.46
N LEU A 105 -3.49 -12.67 0.24
CA LEU A 105 -4.44 -13.76 0.05
C LEU A 105 -3.95 -15.06 0.71
N TRP A 106 -2.66 -15.37 0.55
CA TRP A 106 -2.04 -16.54 1.18
C TRP A 106 -2.08 -16.50 2.71
N SER A 107 -1.86 -15.32 3.32
CA SER A 107 -1.94 -15.11 4.77
C SER A 107 -3.37 -15.32 5.27
N LEU A 108 -4.36 -14.74 4.58
CA LEU A 108 -5.78 -14.96 4.90
C LEU A 108 -6.17 -16.45 4.83
N ALA A 109 -5.58 -17.21 3.90
CA ALA A 109 -5.83 -18.64 3.80
C ALA A 109 -5.20 -19.43 4.96
N HIS A 110 -4.00 -19.02 5.42
CA HIS A 110 -3.34 -19.60 6.59
C HIS A 110 -4.09 -19.30 7.90
N GLU A 111 -4.72 -18.13 7.99
CA GLU A 111 -5.57 -17.74 9.12
C GLU A 111 -6.98 -18.39 9.07
N GLY A 112 -7.29 -19.20 8.05
CA GLY A 112 -8.60 -19.84 7.88
C GLY A 112 -9.72 -18.89 7.43
N MET A 113 -9.37 -17.65 7.08
CA MET A 113 -10.31 -16.63 6.59
C MET A 113 -10.83 -16.92 5.19
N ILE A 114 -10.03 -17.59 4.35
CA ILE A 114 -10.45 -18.13 3.04
C ILE A 114 -10.09 -19.62 2.92
N PRO A 115 -10.62 -20.36 1.91
CA PRO A 115 -10.33 -21.79 1.79
C PRO A 115 -8.82 -22.10 1.74
N LEU A 116 -8.40 -23.15 2.44
CA LEU A 116 -6.99 -23.62 2.50
C LEU A 116 -6.37 -23.91 1.13
N LYS A 117 -7.17 -24.08 0.07
CA LYS A 117 -6.67 -24.22 -1.30
C LYS A 117 -5.81 -23.01 -1.71
N TYR A 118 -6.14 -21.80 -1.26
CA TYR A 118 -5.38 -20.58 -1.54
C TYR A 118 -4.04 -20.51 -0.77
N ALA A 119 -3.88 -21.29 0.30
CA ALA A 119 -2.63 -21.40 1.07
C ALA A 119 -1.60 -22.34 0.42
N LYS A 120 -2.01 -23.17 -0.54
CA LYS A 120 -1.14 -24.20 -1.15
C LYS A 120 -0.07 -23.55 -2.04
N THR A 121 1.19 -23.80 -1.72
CA THR A 121 2.35 -23.33 -2.49
C THR A 121 2.88 -24.43 -3.42
N ASN A 122 3.53 -24.02 -4.51
CA ASN A 122 4.30 -24.93 -5.37
C ASN A 122 5.68 -25.28 -4.74
N SER A 123 6.49 -26.07 -5.43
CA SER A 123 7.85 -26.45 -4.98
C SER A 123 8.82 -25.29 -4.80
N ARG A 124 8.50 -24.11 -5.34
CA ARG A 124 9.27 -22.87 -5.20
C ARG A 124 8.69 -21.91 -4.15
N GLY A 125 7.69 -22.35 -3.36
CA GLY A 125 7.08 -21.53 -2.31
C GLY A 125 6.06 -20.49 -2.81
N VAL A 126 5.63 -20.57 -4.07
CA VAL A 126 4.69 -19.60 -4.68
C VAL A 126 3.25 -20.13 -4.61
N PRO A 127 2.29 -19.38 -4.04
CA PRO A 127 0.88 -19.78 -3.99
C PRO A 127 0.18 -19.48 -5.32
N MET A 128 0.28 -20.41 -6.27
CA MET A 128 -0.18 -20.24 -7.65
C MET A 128 -1.65 -19.86 -7.78
N ILE A 129 -2.53 -20.41 -6.93
CA ILE A 129 -3.97 -20.10 -6.99
C ILE A 129 -4.24 -18.64 -6.58
N ALA A 130 -3.59 -18.17 -5.52
CA ALA A 130 -3.68 -16.78 -5.09
C ALA A 130 -3.10 -15.84 -6.17
N LEU A 131 -1.96 -16.21 -6.77
CA LEU A 131 -1.33 -15.45 -7.85
C LEU A 131 -2.26 -15.32 -9.07
N SER A 132 -2.86 -16.42 -9.52
CA SER A 132 -3.79 -16.41 -10.66
C SER A 132 -5.02 -15.55 -10.40
N LEU A 133 -5.55 -15.58 -9.18
CA LEU A 133 -6.70 -14.75 -8.81
C LEU A 133 -6.33 -13.26 -8.78
N SER A 134 -5.17 -12.91 -8.21
CA SER A 134 -4.66 -11.54 -8.23
C SER A 134 -4.42 -11.05 -9.66
N MET A 135 -3.83 -11.89 -10.52
CA MET A 135 -3.59 -11.57 -11.93
C MET A 135 -4.90 -11.35 -12.69
N LEU A 136 -5.92 -12.18 -12.45
CA LEU A 136 -7.24 -12.03 -13.05
C LEU A 136 -7.87 -10.69 -12.63
N GLY A 137 -7.77 -10.31 -11.36
CA GLY A 137 -8.19 -8.98 -10.90
C GLY A 137 -7.46 -7.84 -11.62
N GLY A 138 -6.15 -7.96 -11.81
CA GLY A 138 -5.33 -7.00 -12.56
C GLY A 138 -5.74 -6.88 -14.03
N ILE A 139 -6.02 -8.01 -14.70
CA ILE A 139 -6.49 -8.02 -16.09
C ILE A 139 -7.86 -7.36 -16.20
N LEU A 140 -8.79 -7.66 -15.29
CA LEU A 140 -10.10 -7.01 -15.27
C LEU A 140 -9.99 -5.50 -15.04
N ALA A 141 -9.08 -5.07 -14.16
CA ALA A 141 -8.80 -3.65 -13.96
C ALA A 141 -8.23 -3.00 -15.23
N LEU A 142 -7.32 -3.67 -15.94
CA LEU A 142 -6.77 -3.20 -17.22
C LEU A 142 -7.86 -3.09 -18.30
N VAL A 143 -8.74 -4.10 -18.43
CA VAL A 143 -9.86 -4.03 -19.38
C VAL A 143 -10.79 -2.86 -19.04
N SER A 144 -11.05 -2.63 -17.74
CA SER A 144 -11.88 -1.51 -17.30
C SER A 144 -11.27 -0.15 -17.65
N SER A 145 -9.94 -0.02 -17.71
CA SER A 145 -9.27 1.23 -18.06
C SER A 145 -9.45 1.61 -19.54
N VAL A 146 -9.77 0.65 -20.41
CA VAL A 146 -10.01 0.88 -21.84
C VAL A 146 -11.50 1.02 -22.14
N VAL A 147 -12.32 0.13 -21.57
CA VAL A 147 -13.76 0.05 -21.90
C VAL A 147 -14.60 1.05 -21.09
N ALA A 148 -14.18 1.36 -19.86
CA ALA A 148 -14.98 2.13 -18.90
C ALA A 148 -14.10 3.03 -18.01
N ALA A 149 -13.18 3.77 -18.63
CA ALA A 149 -12.16 4.57 -17.95
C ALA A 149 -12.73 5.60 -16.96
N SER A 150 -13.78 6.33 -17.37
CA SER A 150 -14.37 7.43 -16.60
C SER A 150 -15.35 6.96 -15.52
N THR A 151 -15.77 5.70 -15.54
CA THR A 151 -16.78 5.16 -14.61
C THR A 151 -16.18 4.07 -13.73
N VAL A 152 -15.99 2.86 -14.28
CA VAL A 152 -15.54 1.69 -13.51
C VAL A 152 -14.10 1.85 -13.06
N TYR A 153 -13.19 2.24 -13.96
CA TYR A 153 -11.78 2.37 -13.62
C TYR A 153 -11.53 3.46 -12.58
N LEU A 154 -12.16 4.64 -12.75
CA LEU A 154 -12.06 5.74 -11.78
C LEU A 154 -12.55 5.30 -10.39
N VAL A 155 -13.67 4.58 -10.32
CA VAL A 155 -14.18 4.02 -9.06
C VAL A 155 -13.21 3.00 -8.46
N LEU A 156 -12.65 2.07 -9.26
CA LEU A 156 -11.68 1.08 -8.79
C LEU A 156 -10.41 1.74 -8.21
N VAL A 157 -9.87 2.75 -8.91
CA VAL A 157 -8.70 3.52 -8.44
C VAL A 157 -9.03 4.25 -7.14
N SER A 158 -10.21 4.84 -7.04
CA SER A 158 -10.64 5.56 -5.84
C SER A 158 -10.85 4.63 -4.64
N ILE A 159 -11.45 3.45 -4.86
CA ILE A 159 -11.59 2.40 -3.84
C ILE A 159 -10.21 1.91 -3.39
N SER A 160 -9.30 1.65 -4.33
CA SER A 160 -7.94 1.21 -4.01
C SER A 160 -7.19 2.24 -3.16
N GLY A 161 -7.23 3.52 -3.53
CA GLY A 161 -6.60 4.58 -2.75
C GLY A 161 -7.17 4.69 -1.34
N LEU A 162 -8.49 4.57 -1.18
CA LEU A 162 -9.15 4.60 0.12
C LEU A 162 -8.79 3.36 0.97
N ALA A 163 -8.71 2.17 0.35
CA ALA A 163 -8.27 0.95 1.01
C ALA A 163 -6.88 1.08 1.62
N VAL A 164 -5.93 1.69 0.91
CA VAL A 164 -4.58 1.96 1.42
C VAL A 164 -4.64 2.84 2.67
N VAL A 165 -5.43 3.92 2.65
CA VAL A 165 -5.56 4.82 3.80
C VAL A 165 -6.13 4.08 5.02
N ILE A 166 -7.13 3.22 4.82
CA ILE A 166 -7.71 2.41 5.90
C ILE A 166 -6.68 1.39 6.44
N VAL A 167 -5.88 0.77 5.57
CA VAL A 167 -4.80 -0.13 5.98
C VAL A 167 -3.79 0.62 6.85
N TRP A 168 -3.39 1.83 6.47
CA TRP A 168 -2.47 2.63 7.28
C TRP A 168 -3.08 3.05 8.63
N MET A 169 -4.38 3.37 8.67
CA MET A 169 -5.07 3.59 9.95
C MET A 169 -5.03 2.34 10.83
N ALA A 170 -5.29 1.16 10.25
CA ALA A 170 -5.24 -0.10 10.96
C ALA A 170 -3.83 -0.43 11.47
N ILE A 171 -2.79 -0.16 10.68
CA ILE A 171 -1.38 -0.32 11.09
C ILE A 171 -1.05 0.61 12.25
N ALA A 172 -1.38 1.91 12.15
CA ALA A 172 -1.11 2.90 13.18
C ALA A 172 -1.82 2.56 14.50
N TYR A 173 -3.09 2.14 14.42
CA TYR A 173 -3.86 1.71 15.58
C TYR A 173 -3.34 0.41 16.18
N SER A 174 -2.91 -0.54 15.34
CA SER A 174 -2.31 -1.81 15.79
C SER A 174 -1.00 -1.56 16.52
N GLU A 175 -0.16 -0.63 16.08
CA GLU A 175 1.08 -0.24 16.77
C GLU A 175 0.79 0.35 18.16
N ILE A 176 -0.21 1.23 18.28
CA ILE A 176 -0.62 1.79 19.58
C ILE A 176 -1.08 0.69 20.53
N ASN A 177 -1.91 -0.24 20.04
CA ASN A 177 -2.42 -1.34 20.85
C ASN A 177 -1.35 -2.37 21.20
N PHE A 178 -0.46 -2.69 20.25
CA PHE A 178 0.68 -3.56 20.46
C PHE A 178 1.57 -3.02 21.58
N ARG A 179 1.95 -1.74 21.49
CA ARG A 179 2.81 -1.12 22.51
C ARG A 179 2.14 -1.04 23.88
N LYS A 180 0.82 -0.81 23.95
CA LYS A 180 0.05 -0.89 25.21
C LYS A 180 0.03 -2.31 25.78
N ALA A 181 -0.22 -3.31 24.95
CA ALA A 181 -0.25 -4.72 25.37
C ALA A 181 1.14 -5.20 25.82
N TRP A 182 2.20 -4.81 25.11
CA TRP A 182 3.59 -5.11 25.41
C TRP A 182 3.99 -4.61 26.80
N LEU A 183 3.71 -3.34 27.09
CA LEU A 183 3.99 -2.73 28.40
C LEU A 183 3.13 -3.37 29.51
N LYS A 184 1.88 -3.74 29.21
CA LYS A 184 1.00 -4.42 30.17
C LYS A 184 1.50 -5.83 30.51
N ALA A 185 2.18 -6.50 29.58
CA ALA A 185 2.82 -7.79 29.79
C ALA A 185 4.18 -7.70 30.53
N SER A 186 4.51 -6.55 31.13
CA SER A 186 5.75 -6.28 31.87
C SER A 186 7.04 -6.36 31.02
N HIS A 187 6.91 -6.31 29.69
CA HIS A 187 8.08 -6.21 28.82
C HIS A 187 8.61 -4.77 28.76
N THR A 188 9.92 -4.65 28.64
CA THR A 188 10.58 -3.35 28.52
C THR A 188 10.61 -2.88 27.07
N THR A 189 10.78 -1.59 26.89
CA THR A 189 10.93 -0.99 25.54
C THR A 189 12.29 -1.29 24.91
N GLU A 190 13.22 -1.86 25.67
CA GLU A 190 14.57 -2.20 25.23
C GLU A 190 14.63 -3.54 24.50
N GLU A 191 13.68 -4.43 24.77
CA GLU A 191 13.52 -5.71 24.07
C GLU A 191 13.05 -5.54 22.62
N LEU A 192 12.57 -4.35 22.24
CA LEU A 192 12.09 -4.09 20.89
C LEU A 192 13.26 -3.79 19.94
N THR A 193 13.41 -4.66 18.95
CA THR A 193 14.38 -4.54 17.86
C THR A 193 14.26 -3.22 17.09
N PHE A 194 13.04 -2.73 16.93
CA PHE A 194 12.76 -1.43 16.34
C PHE A 194 11.88 -0.62 17.29
N LYS A 195 12.32 0.61 17.60
CA LYS A 195 11.57 1.55 18.44
C LYS A 195 11.01 2.65 17.56
N THR A 196 9.70 2.72 17.46
CA THR A 196 9.01 3.80 16.75
C THR A 196 9.43 5.16 17.34
N PRO A 197 10.03 6.06 16.55
CA PRO A 197 10.49 7.35 17.04
C PRO A 197 9.30 8.18 17.54
N TRP A 198 9.50 8.92 18.64
CA TRP A 198 8.49 9.78 19.28
C TRP A 198 7.15 9.11 19.56
N TYR A 199 7.15 7.83 19.95
CA TYR A 199 5.96 7.16 20.46
C TYR A 199 5.43 7.88 21.72
N PRO A 200 4.10 8.14 21.86
CA PRO A 200 2.98 7.71 21.00
C PRO A 200 2.55 8.75 19.94
N LEU A 201 3.27 9.87 19.78
CA LEU A 201 2.86 10.97 18.91
C LEU A 201 2.80 10.57 17.43
N ILE A 202 3.81 9.85 16.94
CA ILE A 202 3.88 9.46 15.52
C ILE A 202 2.73 8.51 15.11
N PRO A 203 2.43 7.42 15.83
CA PRO A 203 1.29 6.56 15.50
C PRO A 203 -0.06 7.31 15.55
N TRP A 204 -0.26 8.18 16.53
CA TRP A 204 -1.49 9.01 16.59
C TRP A 204 -1.57 10.00 15.45
N ALA A 205 -0.45 10.66 15.11
CA ALA A 205 -0.39 11.57 13.97
C ALA A 205 -0.70 10.83 12.65
N ALA A 206 -0.12 9.65 12.44
CA ALA A 206 -0.41 8.81 11.28
C ALA A 206 -1.90 8.46 11.20
N PHE A 207 -2.50 8.01 12.32
CA PHE A 207 -3.92 7.69 12.38
C PHE A 207 -4.81 8.91 12.07
N ILE A 208 -4.52 10.06 12.70
CA ILE A 208 -5.31 11.29 12.55
C ILE A 208 -5.19 11.86 11.13
N LEU A 209 -3.98 11.88 10.55
CA LEU A 209 -3.76 12.38 9.19
C LEU A 209 -4.40 11.47 8.13
N SER A 210 -4.37 10.15 8.33
CA SER A 210 -5.10 9.21 7.49
C SER A 210 -6.62 9.38 7.65
N LEU A 211 -7.13 9.59 8.87
CA LEU A 211 -8.54 9.89 9.10
C LEU A 211 -8.96 11.21 8.42
N LEU A 212 -8.13 12.25 8.53
CA LEU A 212 -8.35 13.53 7.88
C LEU A 212 -8.40 13.35 6.35
N SER A 213 -7.53 12.51 5.79
CA SER A 213 -7.57 12.17 4.36
C SER A 213 -8.91 11.56 3.96
N CYS A 214 -9.48 10.66 4.77
CA CYS A 214 -10.81 10.10 4.55
C CYS A 214 -11.91 11.18 4.60
N VAL A 215 -11.83 12.11 5.56
CA VAL A 215 -12.79 13.21 5.71
C VAL A 215 -12.70 14.18 4.52
N LEU A 216 -11.50 14.51 4.06
CA LEU A 216 -11.29 15.41 2.92
C LEU A 216 -11.88 14.85 1.61
N ILE A 217 -11.94 13.53 1.45
CA ILE A 217 -12.58 12.88 0.30
C ILE A 217 -14.09 13.16 0.27
N VAL A 218 -14.75 13.32 1.42
CA VAL A 218 -16.18 13.68 1.48
C VAL A 218 -16.44 15.02 0.79
N PHE A 219 -15.44 15.91 0.72
CA PHE A 219 -15.58 17.19 0.06
C PHE A 219 -15.27 17.15 -1.45
N ASP A 220 -14.73 16.06 -1.98
CA ASP A 220 -14.38 15.92 -3.40
C ASP A 220 -15.45 15.11 -4.19
N PRO A 221 -16.28 15.75 -5.04
CA PRO A 221 -17.36 15.08 -5.76
C PRO A 221 -16.91 13.90 -6.62
N THR A 222 -15.66 13.91 -7.10
CA THR A 222 -15.13 12.86 -7.97
C THR A 222 -14.74 11.60 -7.21
N GLN A 223 -14.30 11.75 -5.95
CA GLN A 223 -13.81 10.65 -5.11
C GLN A 223 -14.85 10.21 -4.06
N ARG A 224 -15.87 11.04 -3.77
CA ARG A 224 -17.01 10.74 -2.88
C ARG A 224 -17.66 9.37 -3.12
N PRO A 225 -17.95 8.93 -4.37
CA PRO A 225 -18.58 7.64 -4.61
C PRO A 225 -17.79 6.46 -4.02
N ALA A 226 -16.45 6.56 -3.96
CA ALA A 226 -15.62 5.52 -3.39
C ALA A 226 -15.91 5.26 -1.91
N LEU A 227 -16.20 6.30 -1.12
CA LEU A 227 -16.60 6.14 0.29
C LEU A 227 -17.90 5.34 0.41
N PHE A 228 -18.89 5.65 -0.46
CA PHE A 228 -20.18 4.96 -0.45
C PHE A 228 -20.08 3.48 -0.82
N TYR A 229 -19.14 3.08 -1.69
CA TYR A 229 -18.90 1.67 -1.99
C TYR A 229 -18.03 0.98 -0.95
N MET A 230 -17.05 1.69 -0.40
CA MET A 230 -16.09 1.14 0.55
C MET A 230 -16.72 0.86 1.93
N ILE A 231 -17.58 1.74 2.45
CA ILE A 231 -18.18 1.56 3.78
C ILE A 231 -19.02 0.27 3.86
N PRO A 232 -19.97 -0.01 2.93
CA PRO A 232 -20.70 -1.28 2.92
C PRO A 232 -19.78 -2.48 2.74
N PHE A 233 -18.74 -2.35 1.91
CA PHE A 233 -17.77 -3.43 1.72
C PHE A 233 -17.00 -3.74 3.02
N LEU A 234 -16.54 -2.73 3.76
CA LEU A 234 -15.89 -2.91 5.06
C LEU A 234 -16.84 -3.54 6.08
N ILE A 235 -18.09 -3.07 6.16
CA ILE A 235 -19.10 -3.63 7.04
C ILE A 235 -19.31 -5.12 6.70
N LEU A 236 -19.44 -5.44 5.41
CA LEU A 236 -19.55 -6.82 4.95
C LEU A 236 -18.33 -7.66 5.37
N CYS A 237 -17.11 -7.17 5.16
CA CYS A 237 -15.89 -7.86 5.61
C CYS A 237 -15.88 -8.11 7.12
N TYR A 238 -16.29 -7.12 7.92
CA TYR A 238 -16.35 -7.23 9.38
C TYR A 238 -17.42 -8.22 9.85
N VAL A 239 -18.58 -8.23 9.19
CA VAL A 239 -19.66 -9.20 9.42
C VAL A 239 -19.17 -10.62 9.10
N VAL A 240 -18.55 -10.82 7.93
CA VAL A 240 -17.99 -12.12 7.53
C VAL A 240 -16.94 -12.59 8.53
N TYR A 241 -16.08 -11.69 9.01
CA TYR A 241 -15.08 -11.99 10.04
C TYR A 241 -15.71 -12.48 11.35
N TYR A 242 -16.67 -11.72 11.90
CA TYR A 242 -17.32 -12.13 13.15
C TYR A 242 -18.16 -13.41 13.01
N VAL A 243 -18.85 -13.59 11.89
CA VAL A 243 -19.58 -14.83 11.61
C VAL A 243 -18.61 -16.01 11.55
N LYS A 244 -17.47 -15.86 10.88
CA LYS A 244 -16.47 -16.92 10.82
C LYS A 244 -15.87 -17.26 12.18
N ILE A 245 -15.50 -16.26 12.98
CA ILE A 245 -14.97 -16.49 14.33
C ILE A 245 -16.00 -17.17 15.23
N LYS A 246 -17.28 -16.79 15.11
CA LYS A 246 -18.35 -17.38 15.91
C LYS A 246 -18.64 -18.84 15.51
N VAL A 247 -18.51 -19.18 14.23
CA VAL A 247 -18.76 -20.55 13.71
C VAL A 247 -17.53 -21.45 13.85
N HIS A 248 -16.32 -20.89 13.72
CA HIS A 248 -15.05 -21.59 13.89
C HIS A 248 -14.15 -20.76 14.82
N PRO A 249 -14.32 -20.86 16.16
CA PRO A 249 -13.46 -20.17 17.09
C PRO A 249 -12.02 -20.60 16.83
N THR A 250 -11.18 -19.63 16.44
CA THR A 250 -9.76 -19.84 16.20
C THR A 250 -9.15 -20.41 17.47
N LYS A 251 -8.74 -21.67 17.40
CA LYS A 251 -8.05 -22.35 18.50
C LYS A 251 -6.78 -21.54 18.81
N ASN A 252 -6.70 -20.95 20.00
CA ASN A 252 -5.53 -20.21 20.50
C ASN A 252 -4.26 -20.99 20.15
N ARG A 253 -3.41 -20.42 19.29
CA ARG A 253 -2.10 -20.96 18.91
C ARG A 253 -1.03 -19.93 19.25
N SER A 254 -0.95 -19.55 20.53
CA SER A 254 0.23 -18.81 21.03
C SER A 254 1.43 -19.70 21.32
N ASP A 255 1.38 -21.00 20.99
CA ASP A 255 2.50 -21.93 21.10
C ASP A 255 2.84 -22.48 19.72
N LYS A 256 3.71 -21.80 18.98
CA LYS A 256 4.65 -22.37 17.99
C LYS A 256 5.64 -21.34 17.49
#